data_AF-M0ALG2-F1
#
_entry.id   AF-M0ALG2-F1
#
_cell.length_a   1.000
_cell.length_b   1.000
_cell.length_c   1.000
_cell.angle_alpha   90.00
_cell.angle_beta   90.00
_cell.angle_gamma   90.00
#
_symmetry.space_group_name_H-M   'P 1'
#
loop_
_entity.id
_entity.type
_entity.pdbx_description
1 polymer ?
#
loop_
_entity_poly.entity_id
_entity_poly.type
_entity_poly.pdbx_seq_one_letter_code
_entity_poly.pdbx_strand_id
1 'polypeptide(L)'
;MPLASAAADAAPAAGLEFAGDAVALTPPSLSAILNSPLTDALAWIAIVAFMGAALLQWYGNVDSARLLAGGAWVVFGVFWLTMVPYYFADAQSPIKTLLALAALPLSAYTAYLLYGGRTSLLLLSKAVAFMGLIYLPAETIPVVRTWLIETTAAQTHYGMELLGHSPGLIEGANGYQSKFAFDPSETVTGRTTYIVLSCTGIGSMAIFGGLIASVTAPLKRKLSAFTMAIGVIWVLNLGRNIFIGLASPWGWFQQEMLVSLLTTYMGAEPDRVSFLVSHNYIAQSLSIVALLGITYLVVKLVPEVLAPLEDVLYILTGTEYDLFEALDVEERRPAYAPSALEQ
;
A
#
# COMPACT_ATOMS: atom_id res chain seq x y z
N MET A 1 -34.55 -9.54 -3.91
CA MET A 1 -33.14 -9.99 -3.90
C MET A 1 -32.40 -9.08 -2.93
N PRO A 2 -32.06 -9.56 -1.72
CA PRO A 2 -31.48 -8.68 -0.72
C PRO A 2 -30.01 -8.40 -1.05
N LEU A 3 -29.62 -7.14 -0.87
CA LEU A 3 -28.25 -6.66 -0.91
C LEU A 3 -27.40 -7.49 0.06
N ALA A 4 -26.36 -8.16 -0.45
CA ALA A 4 -25.39 -8.85 0.37
C ALA A 4 -24.68 -7.80 1.25
N SER A 5 -24.93 -7.85 2.56
CA SER A 5 -24.14 -7.10 3.53
C SER A 5 -22.74 -7.67 3.52
N ALA A 6 -21.74 -6.82 3.30
CA ALA A 6 -20.32 -7.12 3.49
C ALA A 6 -19.99 -7.23 4.99
N ALA A 7 -20.71 -8.09 5.71
CA ALA A 7 -20.29 -8.57 7.02
C ALA A 7 -19.25 -9.67 6.75
N ALA A 8 -18.04 -9.26 6.41
CA ALA A 8 -16.90 -10.16 6.49
C ALA A 8 -16.59 -10.36 7.98
N ASP A 9 -16.60 -11.62 8.39
CA ASP A 9 -16.19 -12.06 9.71
C ASP A 9 -14.86 -11.43 10.14
N ALA A 10 -14.70 -11.26 11.45
CA ALA A 10 -13.58 -10.61 12.12
C ALA A 10 -12.25 -11.37 11.97
N ALA A 11 -11.78 -11.54 10.73
CA ALA A 11 -10.48 -12.11 10.43
C ALA A 11 -9.38 -11.07 10.77
N PRO A 12 -8.27 -11.49 11.41
CA PRO A 12 -7.18 -10.57 11.73
C PRO A 12 -6.60 -9.97 10.45
N ALA A 13 -6.79 -8.67 10.25
CA ALA A 13 -6.40 -7.95 9.04
C ALA A 13 -4.87 -7.90 8.77
N ALA A 14 -4.07 -8.48 9.67
CA ALA A 14 -2.63 -8.71 9.51
C ALA A 14 -2.26 -10.09 8.93
N GLY A 15 -3.22 -10.99 8.71
CA GLY A 15 -2.94 -12.31 8.14
C GLY A 15 -2.24 -13.27 9.11
N LEU A 16 -2.46 -13.15 10.42
CA LEU A 16 -1.81 -13.97 11.45
C LEU A 16 -2.86 -14.72 12.29
N GLU A 17 -2.66 -16.01 12.50
CA GLU A 17 -3.59 -16.90 13.20
C GLU A 17 -2.85 -17.90 14.09
N PHE A 18 -3.56 -18.45 15.08
CA PHE A 18 -3.10 -19.67 15.75
C PHE A 18 -3.20 -20.86 14.79
N ALA A 19 -2.26 -21.80 14.91
CA ALA A 19 -2.22 -22.98 14.05
C ALA A 19 -3.23 -24.08 14.48
N GLY A 20 -3.96 -23.91 15.59
CA GLY A 20 -5.07 -24.80 16.01
C GLY A 20 -6.46 -24.18 15.79
N ASP A 21 -7.49 -25.04 15.68
CA ASP A 21 -8.90 -24.71 15.36
C ASP A 21 -9.66 -23.85 16.41
N ALA A 22 -8.96 -23.14 17.28
CA ALA A 22 -9.60 -22.34 18.32
C ALA A 22 -10.11 -21.00 17.78
N VAL A 23 -11.40 -20.96 17.46
CA VAL A 23 -12.19 -19.73 17.32
C VAL A 23 -12.27 -19.07 18.69
N ALA A 24 -11.34 -18.17 18.99
CA ALA A 24 -11.43 -17.31 20.17
C ALA A 24 -12.44 -16.19 19.91
N LEU A 25 -13.56 -16.20 20.64
CA LEU A 25 -14.56 -15.14 20.65
C LEU A 25 -13.95 -13.86 21.24
N THR A 26 -13.50 -12.94 20.38
CA THR A 26 -13.04 -11.62 20.78
C THR A 26 -14.22 -10.67 21.06
N PRO A 27 -14.16 -9.83 22.12
CA PRO A 27 -15.10 -8.72 22.30
C PRO A 27 -15.07 -7.80 21.06
N PRO A 28 -16.10 -6.95 20.81
CA PRO A 28 -16.13 -6.12 19.61
C PRO A 28 -14.86 -5.27 19.55
N SER A 29 -13.97 -5.64 18.64
CA SER A 29 -12.66 -5.05 18.48
C SER A 29 -12.80 -3.66 17.84
N LEU A 30 -11.75 -2.84 17.91
CA LEU A 30 -11.65 -1.58 17.16
C LEU A 30 -11.98 -1.78 15.66
N SER A 31 -11.65 -2.96 15.13
CA SER A 31 -12.59 -3.89 14.47
C SER A 31 -13.82 -3.30 13.78
N ALA A 32 -14.84 -3.12 14.62
CA ALA A 32 -16.20 -2.72 14.28
C ALA A 32 -16.32 -1.23 13.92
N ILE A 33 -15.37 -0.39 14.34
CA ILE A 33 -15.32 1.04 13.99
C ILE A 33 -14.63 1.23 12.62
N LEU A 34 -13.69 0.36 12.26
CA LEU A 34 -12.96 0.39 10.99
C LEU A 34 -13.74 -0.23 9.83
N ASN A 35 -14.60 -1.20 10.12
CA ASN A 35 -15.66 -1.66 9.21
C ASN A 35 -16.87 -0.69 9.20
N SER A 36 -16.64 0.60 9.47
CA SER A 36 -17.72 1.58 9.40
C SER A 36 -17.99 1.94 7.94
N PRO A 37 -19.27 2.05 7.55
CA PRO A 37 -19.66 2.61 6.25
C PRO A 37 -19.02 3.97 5.95
N LEU A 38 -18.53 4.68 6.98
CA LEU A 38 -17.83 5.94 6.85
C LEU A 38 -16.45 5.79 6.21
N THR A 39 -15.59 4.88 6.67
CA THR A 39 -14.23 4.71 6.12
C THR A 39 -14.29 4.28 4.65
N ASP A 40 -15.19 3.35 4.32
CA ASP A 40 -15.45 2.94 2.95
C ASP A 40 -15.98 4.10 2.10
N ALA A 41 -16.96 4.87 2.62
CA ALA A 41 -17.48 6.03 1.92
C ALA A 41 -16.39 7.07 1.65
N LEU A 42 -15.52 7.37 2.62
CA LEU A 42 -14.42 8.32 2.45
C LEU A 42 -13.47 7.89 1.34
N ALA A 43 -13.09 6.60 1.30
CA ALA A 43 -12.22 6.06 0.25
C ALA A 43 -12.86 6.22 -1.14
N TRP A 44 -14.13 5.82 -1.28
CA TRP A 44 -14.85 5.93 -2.55
C TRP A 44 -15.07 7.38 -2.99
N ILE A 45 -15.47 8.26 -2.07
CA ILE A 45 -15.65 9.68 -2.35
C ILE A 45 -14.34 10.29 -2.83
N ALA A 46 -13.21 10.00 -2.15
CA ALA A 46 -11.90 10.51 -2.57
C ALA A 46 -11.54 10.03 -3.99
N ILE A 47 -11.66 8.73 -4.27
CA ILE A 47 -11.29 8.17 -5.58
C ILE A 47 -12.19 8.72 -6.69
N VAL A 48 -13.51 8.77 -6.48
CA VAL A 48 -14.46 9.35 -7.44
C VAL A 48 -14.17 10.83 -7.68
N ALA A 49 -13.85 11.59 -6.63
CA ALA A 49 -13.49 13.00 -6.77
C ALA A 49 -12.18 13.19 -7.55
N PHE A 50 -11.15 12.36 -7.31
CA PHE A 50 -9.91 12.37 -8.10
C PHE A 50 -10.14 12.02 -9.57
N MET A 51 -10.96 11.00 -9.85
CA MET A 51 -11.34 10.65 -11.23
C MET A 51 -12.13 11.79 -11.89
N GLY A 52 -13.08 12.38 -11.17
CA GLY A 52 -13.84 13.54 -11.64
C GLY A 52 -12.95 14.74 -11.95
N ALA A 53 -11.95 15.01 -11.10
CA ALA A 53 -10.98 16.08 -11.33
C ALA A 53 -10.12 15.81 -12.57
N ALA A 54 -9.65 14.57 -12.76
CA ALA A 54 -8.91 14.18 -13.96
C ALA A 54 -9.76 14.31 -15.24
N LEU A 55 -11.05 13.96 -15.19
CA LEU A 55 -11.99 14.13 -16.31
C LEU A 55 -12.25 15.62 -16.62
N LEU A 56 -12.49 16.45 -15.59
CA LEU A 56 -12.66 17.90 -15.77
C LEU A 56 -11.41 18.54 -16.40
N GLN A 57 -10.23 18.13 -15.95
CA GLN A 57 -8.96 18.57 -16.54
C GLN A 57 -8.88 18.16 -18.01
N TRP A 58 -9.27 16.93 -18.35
CA TRP A 58 -9.27 16.45 -19.74
C TRP A 58 -10.21 17.23 -20.66
N TYR A 59 -11.36 17.67 -20.16
CA TYR A 59 -12.28 18.55 -20.89
C TYR A 59 -11.86 20.03 -20.91
N GLY A 60 -10.70 20.37 -20.35
CA GLY A 60 -10.17 21.75 -20.33
C GLY A 60 -10.72 22.63 -19.21
N ASN A 61 -11.54 22.11 -18.30
CA ASN A 61 -12.06 22.86 -17.15
C ASN A 61 -11.09 22.78 -15.96
N VAL A 62 -9.95 23.45 -16.11
CA VAL A 62 -8.82 23.39 -15.15
C VAL A 62 -9.20 23.96 -13.79
N ASP A 63 -9.98 25.05 -13.74
CA ASP A 63 -10.38 25.66 -12.47
C ASP A 63 -11.27 24.74 -11.64
N SER A 64 -12.27 24.12 -12.26
CA SER A 64 -13.14 23.17 -11.55
C SER A 64 -12.39 21.89 -11.17
N ALA A 65 -11.49 21.41 -12.04
CA ALA A 65 -10.63 20.27 -11.75
C ALA A 65 -9.77 20.51 -10.50
N ARG A 66 -9.18 21.71 -10.39
CA ARG A 66 -8.35 22.14 -9.26
C ARG A 66 -9.14 22.18 -7.95
N LEU A 67 -10.32 22.78 -7.97
CA LEU A 67 -11.18 22.83 -6.77
C LEU A 67 -11.63 21.43 -6.34
N LEU A 68 -12.05 20.58 -7.28
CA LEU A 68 -12.47 19.21 -6.99
C LEU A 68 -11.30 18.35 -6.48
N ALA A 69 -10.11 18.47 -7.08
CA ALA A 69 -8.90 17.80 -6.62
C ALA A 69 -8.51 18.25 -5.21
N GLY A 70 -8.59 19.55 -4.91
CA GLY A 70 -8.34 20.06 -3.56
C GLY A 70 -9.29 19.44 -2.53
N GLY A 71 -10.58 19.34 -2.85
CA GLY A 71 -11.56 18.65 -2.02
C GLY A 71 -11.23 17.16 -1.84
N ALA A 72 -10.83 16.48 -2.94
CA ALA A 72 -10.45 15.08 -2.92
C ALA A 72 -9.25 14.82 -2.00
N TRP A 73 -8.23 15.68 -2.00
CA TRP A 73 -7.10 15.58 -1.08
C TRP A 73 -7.51 15.72 0.37
N VAL A 74 -8.40 16.66 0.72
CA VAL A 74 -8.89 16.78 2.10
C VAL A 74 -9.60 15.50 2.54
N VAL A 75 -10.50 14.96 1.71
CA VAL A 75 -11.21 13.70 2.01
C VAL A 75 -10.21 12.54 2.14
N PHE A 76 -9.21 12.47 1.26
CA PHE A 76 -8.17 11.45 1.30
C PHE A 76 -7.31 11.53 2.57
N GLY A 77 -6.95 12.73 3.00
CA GLY A 77 -6.24 12.94 4.26
C GLY A 77 -7.05 12.51 5.49
N VAL A 78 -8.36 12.83 5.49
CA VAL A 78 -9.28 12.39 6.55
C VAL A 78 -9.44 10.87 6.56
N PHE A 79 -9.58 10.24 5.38
CA PHE A 79 -9.59 8.77 5.26
C PHE A 79 -8.39 8.15 5.95
N TRP A 80 -7.16 8.59 5.63
CA TRP A 80 -5.95 8.04 6.26
C TRP A 80 -5.87 8.32 7.75
N LEU A 81 -6.36 9.47 8.22
CA LEU A 81 -6.46 9.73 9.67
C LEU A 81 -7.34 8.69 10.37
N THR A 82 -8.45 8.27 9.76
CA THR A 82 -9.32 7.22 10.35
C THR A 82 -8.62 5.86 10.44
N MET A 83 -7.55 5.63 9.67
CA MET A 83 -6.76 4.40 9.69
C MET A 83 -5.65 4.40 10.75
N VAL A 84 -5.38 5.54 11.41
CA VAL A 84 -4.34 5.63 12.46
C VAL A 84 -4.59 4.65 13.63
N PRO A 85 -5.81 4.54 14.19
CA PRO A 85 -6.05 3.61 15.29
C PRO A 85 -5.79 2.15 14.90
N TYR A 86 -6.16 1.75 13.67
CA TYR A 86 -5.87 0.42 13.13
C TYR A 86 -4.37 0.14 13.08
N TYR A 87 -3.59 1.06 12.49
CA TYR A 87 -2.16 0.83 12.31
C TYR A 87 -1.40 0.84 13.64
N PHE A 88 -1.90 1.59 14.62
CA PHE A 88 -1.33 1.65 15.96
C PHE A 88 -1.68 0.41 16.80
N ALA A 89 -2.97 0.07 16.92
CA ALA A 89 -3.44 -0.94 17.85
C ALA A 89 -3.42 -2.35 17.25
N ASP A 90 -4.05 -2.55 16.09
CA ASP A 90 -4.20 -3.87 15.48
C ASP A 90 -2.92 -4.26 14.73
N ALA A 91 -2.47 -3.43 13.80
CA ALA A 91 -1.30 -3.75 12.98
C ALA A 91 0.03 -3.58 13.72
N GLN A 92 0.07 -2.78 14.80
CA GLN A 92 1.26 -2.43 15.57
C GLN A 92 2.45 -2.04 14.68
N SER A 93 2.20 -1.23 13.65
CA SER A 93 3.20 -0.81 12.65
C SER A 93 3.54 0.68 12.81
N PRO A 94 4.66 1.03 13.48
CA PRO A 94 5.03 2.42 13.74
C PRO A 94 5.10 3.26 12.46
N ILE A 95 5.70 2.71 11.39
CA ILE A 95 5.85 3.41 10.11
C ILE A 95 4.47 3.69 9.48
N LYS A 96 3.53 2.73 9.46
CA LYS A 96 2.20 2.98 8.86
C LYS A 96 1.39 3.96 9.69
N THR A 97 1.49 3.89 11.01
CA THR A 97 0.83 4.85 11.91
C THR A 97 1.31 6.27 11.64
N LEU A 98 2.64 6.47 11.54
CA LEU A 98 3.22 7.78 11.26
C LEU A 98 2.81 8.31 9.87
N LEU A 99 2.86 7.46 8.83
CA LEU A 99 2.45 7.85 7.48
C LEU A 99 0.96 8.18 7.40
N ALA A 100 0.09 7.39 8.04
CA ALA A 100 -1.35 7.63 8.09
C ALA A 100 -1.67 8.94 8.85
N LEU A 101 -0.93 9.24 9.92
CA LEU A 101 -1.06 10.49 10.66
C LEU A 101 -0.57 11.70 9.83
N ALA A 102 0.57 11.56 9.14
CA ALA A 102 1.13 12.60 8.27
C ALA A 102 0.30 12.87 7.01
N ALA A 103 -0.50 11.89 6.57
CA ALA A 103 -1.32 12.02 5.37
C ALA A 103 -2.31 13.19 5.45
N LEU A 104 -2.90 13.47 6.62
CA LEU A 104 -3.84 14.59 6.77
C LEU A 104 -3.18 15.96 6.52
N PRO A 105 -2.13 16.37 7.26
CA PRO A 105 -1.50 17.68 7.04
C PRO A 105 -0.90 17.80 5.64
N LEU A 106 -0.29 16.74 5.09
CA LEU A 106 0.27 16.77 3.74
C LEU A 106 -0.82 16.93 2.67
N SER A 107 -1.94 16.21 2.81
CA SER A 107 -3.07 16.33 1.88
C SER A 107 -3.77 17.68 2.01
N ALA A 108 -3.93 18.19 3.24
CA ALA A 108 -4.48 19.52 3.47
C ALA A 108 -3.59 20.63 2.88
N TYR A 109 -2.27 20.49 2.97
CA TYR A 109 -1.34 21.41 2.34
C TYR A 109 -1.41 21.33 0.80
N THR A 110 -1.49 20.11 0.25
CA THR A 110 -1.72 19.90 -1.19
C THR A 110 -3.02 20.56 -1.66
N ALA A 111 -4.09 20.43 -0.87
CA ALA A 111 -5.36 21.08 -1.14
C ALA A 111 -5.25 22.61 -1.07
N TYR A 112 -4.53 23.15 -0.09
CA TYR A 112 -4.26 24.59 0.02
C TYR A 112 -3.52 25.12 -1.21
N LEU A 113 -2.47 24.44 -1.68
CA LEU A 113 -1.72 24.83 -2.87
C LEU A 113 -2.58 24.75 -4.14
N LEU A 114 -3.40 23.70 -4.27
CA LEU A 114 -4.39 23.60 -5.33
C LEU A 114 -5.36 24.78 -5.26
N TYR A 115 -5.94 25.10 -4.10
CA TYR A 115 -6.83 26.26 -3.94
C TYR A 115 -6.14 27.60 -4.21
N GLY A 116 -4.84 27.69 -3.97
CA GLY A 116 -3.98 28.84 -4.28
C GLY A 116 -3.61 29.00 -5.75
N GLY A 117 -3.92 28.02 -6.62
CA GLY A 117 -3.71 28.13 -8.07
C GLY A 117 -2.59 27.26 -8.64
N ARG A 118 -1.90 26.45 -7.83
CA ARG A 118 -0.81 25.57 -8.31
C ARG A 118 -1.37 24.40 -9.12
N THR A 119 -1.44 24.54 -10.44
CA THR A 119 -2.05 23.57 -11.35
C THR A 119 -1.17 22.35 -11.65
N SER A 120 0.14 22.39 -11.38
CA SER A 120 1.06 21.24 -11.52
C SER A 120 0.57 20.02 -10.73
N LEU A 121 0.04 20.26 -9.53
CA LEU A 121 -0.52 19.26 -8.61
C LEU A 121 -1.74 18.49 -9.16
N LEU A 122 -2.34 18.94 -10.27
CA LEU A 122 -3.33 18.14 -10.98
C LEU A 122 -2.73 16.87 -11.57
N LEU A 123 -1.43 16.88 -11.93
CA LEU A 123 -0.74 15.67 -12.38
C LEU A 123 -0.60 14.65 -11.25
N LEU A 124 -0.22 15.10 -10.05
CA LEU A 124 -0.18 14.24 -8.87
C LEU A 124 -1.57 13.69 -8.53
N SER A 125 -2.59 14.54 -8.59
CA SER A 125 -4.00 14.15 -8.39
C SER A 125 -4.47 13.10 -9.42
N LYS A 126 -4.06 13.24 -10.67
CA LYS A 126 -4.31 12.28 -11.75
C LYS A 126 -3.57 10.95 -11.52
N ALA A 127 -2.36 10.97 -10.95
CA ALA A 127 -1.65 9.75 -10.57
C ALA A 127 -2.40 8.97 -9.48
N VAL A 128 -2.95 9.67 -8.48
CA VAL A 128 -3.80 9.06 -7.44
C VAL A 128 -5.09 8.48 -8.05
N ALA A 129 -5.71 9.17 -9.02
CA ALA A 129 -6.87 8.66 -9.73
C ALA A 129 -6.56 7.32 -10.45
N PHE A 130 -5.44 7.24 -11.17
CA PHE A 130 -5.03 6.01 -11.85
C PHE A 130 -4.61 4.90 -10.87
N MET A 131 -3.99 5.26 -9.74
CA MET A 131 -3.73 4.31 -8.65
C MET A 131 -5.04 3.69 -8.15
N GLY A 132 -6.06 4.53 -7.89
CA GLY A 132 -7.40 4.07 -7.52
C GLY A 132 -8.01 3.15 -8.58
N LEU A 133 -7.87 3.49 -9.87
CA LEU A 133 -8.37 2.66 -10.97
C LEU A 133 -7.71 1.27 -11.04
N ILE A 134 -6.44 1.14 -10.63
CA ILE A 134 -5.73 -0.14 -10.57
C ILE A 134 -6.10 -0.93 -9.31
N TYR A 135 -6.20 -0.24 -8.16
CA TYR A 135 -6.45 -0.87 -6.87
C TYR A 135 -7.91 -1.33 -6.71
N LEU A 136 -8.87 -0.50 -7.13
CA LEU A 136 -10.30 -0.74 -6.89
C LEU A 136 -10.82 -2.08 -7.43
N PRO A 137 -10.46 -2.55 -8.64
CA PRO A 137 -10.88 -3.86 -9.11
C PRO A 137 -10.43 -5.00 -8.18
N ALA A 138 -9.22 -4.92 -7.63
CA ALA A 138 -8.70 -5.90 -6.68
C ALA A 138 -9.43 -5.86 -5.33
N GLU A 139 -9.85 -4.66 -4.92
CA GLU A 139 -10.64 -4.48 -3.71
C GLU A 139 -12.10 -4.91 -3.90
N THR A 140 -12.70 -4.73 -5.07
CA THR A 140 -14.19 -4.76 -5.20
C THR A 140 -14.72 -5.93 -6.00
N ILE A 141 -13.89 -6.55 -6.85
CA ILE A 141 -14.30 -7.66 -7.71
C ILE A 141 -13.81 -8.97 -7.05
N PRO A 142 -14.70 -9.82 -6.53
CA PRO A 142 -14.30 -11.03 -5.79
C PRO A 142 -13.36 -11.93 -6.59
N VAL A 143 -13.61 -12.12 -7.89
CA VAL A 143 -12.77 -12.96 -8.75
C VAL A 143 -11.33 -12.44 -8.83
N VAL A 144 -11.14 -11.12 -8.94
CA VAL A 144 -9.80 -10.51 -8.99
C VAL A 144 -9.12 -10.64 -7.64
N ARG A 145 -9.85 -10.38 -6.56
CA ARG A 145 -9.37 -10.48 -5.19
C ARG A 145 -8.91 -11.91 -4.85
N THR A 146 -9.77 -12.90 -5.09
CA THR A 146 -9.47 -14.34 -4.91
C THR A 146 -8.23 -14.71 -5.71
N TRP A 147 -8.21 -14.36 -6.99
CA TRP A 147 -7.08 -14.69 -7.86
C TRP A 147 -5.75 -14.12 -7.34
N LEU A 148 -5.72 -12.85 -6.93
CA LEU A 148 -4.51 -12.23 -6.38
C LEU A 148 -4.05 -12.89 -5.08
N ILE A 149 -4.98 -13.14 -4.14
CA ILE A 149 -4.66 -13.72 -2.83
C ILE A 149 -4.16 -15.15 -2.99
N GLU A 150 -4.92 -16.02 -3.66
CA GLU A 150 -4.61 -17.45 -3.77
C GLU A 150 -3.40 -17.70 -4.67
N THR A 151 -3.23 -16.93 -5.76
CA THR A 151 -2.02 -17.04 -6.59
C THR A 151 -0.77 -16.64 -5.81
N THR A 152 -0.85 -15.54 -5.04
CA THR A 152 0.28 -15.11 -4.20
C THR A 152 0.58 -16.14 -3.12
N ALA A 153 -0.46 -16.74 -2.51
CA ALA A 153 -0.29 -17.79 -1.51
C ALA A 153 0.35 -19.05 -2.09
N ALA A 154 -0.12 -19.53 -3.24
CA ALA A 154 0.43 -20.70 -3.92
C ALA A 154 1.91 -20.50 -4.32
N GLN A 155 2.25 -19.32 -4.85
CA GLN A 155 3.64 -19.02 -5.22
C GLN A 155 4.55 -18.85 -3.99
N THR A 156 4.02 -18.26 -2.91
CA THR A 156 4.73 -18.16 -1.64
C THR A 156 4.99 -19.54 -1.04
N HIS A 157 3.97 -20.40 -1.03
CA HIS A 157 4.05 -21.79 -0.59
C HIS A 157 5.11 -22.57 -1.38
N TYR A 158 5.07 -22.50 -2.72
CA TYR A 158 6.09 -23.10 -3.56
C TYR A 158 7.50 -22.59 -3.23
N GLY A 159 7.64 -21.29 -2.96
CA GLY A 159 8.91 -20.71 -2.52
C GLY A 159 9.41 -21.25 -1.18
N MET A 160 8.50 -21.58 -0.24
CA MET A 160 8.85 -22.24 1.01
C MET A 160 9.31 -23.68 0.78
N GLU A 161 8.64 -24.42 -0.12
CA GLU A 161 9.01 -25.80 -0.46
C GLU A 161 10.40 -25.89 -1.05
N LEU A 162 10.77 -24.94 -1.91
CA LEU A 162 12.13 -24.82 -2.45
C LEU A 162 13.19 -24.61 -1.36
N LEU A 163 12.82 -24.05 -0.21
CA LEU A 163 13.69 -23.87 0.95
C LEU A 163 13.63 -25.05 1.93
N GLY A 164 12.94 -26.15 1.58
CA GLY A 164 12.83 -27.36 2.39
C GLY A 164 11.72 -27.30 3.44
N HIS A 165 10.81 -26.33 3.36
CA HIS A 165 9.65 -26.22 4.24
C HIS A 165 8.36 -26.49 3.45
N SER A 166 7.63 -27.53 3.81
CA SER A 166 6.36 -27.90 3.16
C SER A 166 5.18 -27.75 4.13
N PRO A 167 4.80 -26.52 4.53
CA PRO A 167 3.53 -26.34 5.23
C PRO A 167 2.40 -26.79 4.30
N GLY A 168 1.26 -27.24 4.83
CA GLY A 168 0.08 -27.39 3.98
C GLY A 168 -0.38 -26.02 3.46
N LEU A 169 -1.21 -25.99 2.41
CA LEU A 169 -1.92 -24.77 1.99
C LEU A 169 -3.42 -25.03 2.15
N ILE A 170 -4.05 -24.31 3.08
CA ILE A 170 -5.45 -24.50 3.47
C ILE A 170 -6.20 -23.17 3.52
N GLU A 171 -7.51 -23.23 3.77
CA GLU A 171 -8.34 -22.04 3.97
C GLU A 171 -7.95 -21.29 5.26
N GLY A 172 -7.75 -19.97 5.16
CA GLY A 172 -7.58 -19.08 6.32
C GLY A 172 -8.90 -18.52 6.82
N ALA A 173 -8.92 -17.80 7.95
CA ALA A 173 -10.16 -17.17 8.44
C ALA A 173 -10.70 -16.07 7.51
N ASN A 174 -9.91 -15.65 6.53
CA ASN A 174 -10.36 -14.75 5.46
C ASN A 174 -11.17 -15.45 4.35
N GLY A 175 -11.35 -16.78 4.42
CA GLY A 175 -12.15 -17.56 3.46
C GLY A 175 -11.47 -17.84 2.13
N TYR A 176 -10.13 -17.70 2.06
CA TYR A 176 -9.33 -18.01 0.86
C TYR A 176 -8.35 -19.14 1.15
N GLN A 177 -7.99 -19.92 0.13
CA GLN A 177 -6.92 -20.94 0.21
C GLN A 177 -5.54 -20.27 0.30
N SER A 178 -5.26 -19.65 1.45
CA SER A 178 -4.12 -18.77 1.62
C SER A 178 -3.35 -18.93 2.93
N LYS A 179 -3.73 -19.89 3.79
CA LYS A 179 -3.07 -20.18 5.08
C LYS A 179 -2.01 -21.27 4.95
N PHE A 180 -0.83 -21.02 5.50
CA PHE A 180 0.23 -22.01 5.58
C PHE A 180 0.01 -22.91 6.80
N ALA A 181 -0.35 -24.17 6.61
CA ALA A 181 -0.66 -25.11 7.68
C ALA A 181 0.62 -25.72 8.27
N PHE A 182 1.33 -24.95 9.08
CA PHE A 182 2.40 -25.48 9.94
C PHE A 182 1.81 -26.23 11.13
N ASP A 183 2.48 -27.30 11.58
CA ASP A 183 2.12 -28.00 12.81
C ASP A 183 2.44 -27.11 14.04
N PRO A 184 1.43 -26.75 14.87
CA PRO A 184 1.68 -25.95 16.07
C PRO A 184 2.65 -26.59 17.06
N SER A 185 2.72 -27.93 17.09
CA SER A 185 3.58 -28.69 18.00
C SER A 185 5.05 -28.73 17.55
N GLU A 186 5.30 -28.49 16.27
CA GLU A 186 6.65 -28.44 15.70
C GLU A 186 7.20 -27.01 15.58
N THR A 187 6.35 -25.99 15.74
CA THR A 187 6.71 -24.58 15.59
C THR A 187 6.95 -23.89 16.93
N VAL A 188 7.83 -22.88 16.94
CA VAL A 188 8.24 -22.17 18.16
C VAL A 188 7.11 -21.31 18.72
N THR A 189 6.34 -20.67 17.84
CA THR A 189 5.29 -19.72 18.24
C THR A 189 3.91 -20.36 18.32
N GLY A 190 3.71 -21.54 17.73
CA GLY A 190 2.37 -22.14 17.57
C GLY A 190 1.42 -21.31 16.68
N ARG A 191 1.96 -20.29 15.98
CA ARG A 191 1.21 -19.40 15.09
C ARG A 191 1.64 -19.58 13.64
N THR A 192 0.70 -19.33 12.75
CA THR A 192 0.95 -19.32 11.32
C THR A 192 0.34 -18.10 10.65
N THR A 193 0.74 -17.85 9.41
CA THR A 193 0.26 -16.72 8.60
C THR A 193 -0.58 -17.19 7.42
N TYR A 194 -1.43 -16.29 6.94
CA TYR A 194 -2.14 -16.42 5.68
C TYR A 194 -2.02 -15.16 4.85
N ILE A 195 -2.07 -15.30 3.52
CA ILE A 195 -2.00 -14.16 2.60
C ILE A 195 -3.35 -13.44 2.58
N VAL A 196 -3.29 -12.12 2.77
CA VAL A 196 -4.40 -11.17 2.57
C VAL A 196 -4.11 -10.27 1.37
N LEU A 197 -5.10 -9.49 0.91
CA LEU A 197 -4.94 -8.63 -0.27
C LEU A 197 -3.73 -7.69 -0.17
N SER A 198 -3.46 -7.11 1.00
CA SER A 198 -2.32 -6.22 1.22
C SER A 198 -0.96 -6.92 1.09
N CYS A 199 -0.90 -8.24 1.26
CA CYS A 199 0.30 -9.06 1.08
C CYS A 199 0.55 -9.45 -0.39
N THR A 200 -0.32 -9.07 -1.33
CA THR A 200 -0.15 -9.37 -2.78
C THR A 200 0.79 -8.39 -3.48
N GLY A 201 1.14 -7.28 -2.81
CA GLY A 201 1.93 -6.19 -3.40
C GLY A 201 1.11 -5.24 -4.29
N ILE A 202 -0.21 -5.45 -4.41
CA ILE A 202 -1.10 -4.65 -5.27
C ILE A 202 -1.04 -3.14 -4.95
N GLY A 203 -0.83 -2.76 -3.70
CA GLY A 203 -0.70 -1.35 -3.30
C GLY A 203 0.49 -0.66 -3.99
N SER A 204 1.69 -1.26 -3.92
CA SER A 204 2.88 -0.72 -4.59
C SER A 204 2.76 -0.77 -6.11
N MET A 205 2.14 -1.82 -6.65
CA MET A 205 1.84 -1.94 -8.09
C MET A 205 0.91 -0.82 -8.57
N ALA A 206 -0.11 -0.49 -7.79
CA ALA A 206 -1.04 0.59 -8.09
C ALA A 206 -0.36 1.97 -8.02
N ILE A 207 0.53 2.19 -7.04
CA ILE A 207 1.30 3.45 -6.93
C ILE A 207 2.14 3.68 -8.19
N PHE A 208 3.00 2.72 -8.56
CA PHE A 208 3.85 2.87 -9.74
C PHE A 208 3.06 2.84 -11.04
N GLY A 209 2.05 1.97 -11.13
CA GLY A 209 1.16 1.91 -12.28
C GLY A 209 0.42 3.22 -12.51
N GLY A 210 -0.08 3.84 -11.44
CA GLY A 210 -0.76 5.14 -11.48
C GLY A 210 0.16 6.28 -11.86
N LEU A 211 1.37 6.32 -11.29
CA LEU A 211 2.42 7.29 -11.63
C LEU A 211 2.83 7.19 -13.11
N ILE A 212 3.12 5.98 -13.59
CA ILE A 212 3.50 5.76 -14.99
C ILE A 212 2.32 6.10 -15.91
N ALA A 213 1.09 5.74 -15.54
CA ALA A 213 -0.10 6.02 -16.34
C ALA A 213 -0.38 7.53 -16.46
N SER A 214 -0.11 8.32 -15.42
CA SER A 214 -0.44 9.75 -15.37
C SER A 214 0.42 10.62 -16.29
N VAL A 215 1.67 10.25 -16.54
CA VAL A 215 2.59 11.08 -17.34
C VAL A 215 2.39 10.90 -18.84
N THR A 216 2.69 11.96 -19.59
CA THR A 216 2.63 11.97 -21.05
C THR A 216 3.96 11.50 -21.62
N ALA A 217 4.04 10.22 -21.99
CA ALA A 217 5.22 9.62 -22.59
C ALA A 217 4.82 8.59 -23.68
N PRO A 218 5.70 8.24 -24.63
CA PRO A 218 5.42 7.22 -25.63
C PRO A 218 4.99 5.89 -25.00
N LEU A 219 3.90 5.30 -25.50
CA LEU A 219 3.29 4.10 -24.91
C LEU A 219 4.29 2.95 -24.72
N LYS A 220 5.21 2.77 -25.67
CA LYS A 220 6.27 1.74 -25.59
C LYS A 220 7.10 1.87 -24.32
N ARG A 221 7.50 3.10 -23.95
CA ARG A 221 8.30 3.36 -22.74
C ARG A 221 7.48 3.17 -21.48
N LYS A 222 6.22 3.62 -21.49
CA LYS A 222 5.28 3.41 -20.38
C LYS A 222 5.07 1.92 -20.10
N LEU A 223 4.83 1.12 -21.14
CA LEU A 223 4.65 -0.32 -21.01
C LEU A 223 5.93 -1.01 -20.50
N SER A 224 7.10 -0.65 -21.03
CA SER A 224 8.38 -1.18 -20.52
C SER A 224 8.57 -0.86 -19.02
N ALA A 225 8.35 0.38 -18.61
CA ALA A 225 8.47 0.78 -17.20
C ALA A 225 7.43 0.10 -16.32
N PHE A 226 6.19 -0.02 -16.79
CA PHE A 226 5.11 -0.69 -16.08
C PHE A 226 5.45 -2.18 -15.87
N THR A 227 5.74 -2.92 -16.94
CA THR A 227 6.08 -4.35 -16.83
C THR A 227 7.30 -4.58 -15.94
N MET A 228 8.33 -3.74 -16.05
CA MET A 228 9.51 -3.80 -15.19
C MET A 228 9.14 -3.57 -13.72
N ALA A 229 8.44 -2.48 -13.40
CA ALA A 229 8.08 -2.14 -12.02
C ALA A 229 7.18 -3.22 -11.40
N ILE A 230 6.13 -3.65 -12.09
CA ILE A 230 5.21 -4.69 -11.62
C ILE A 230 5.94 -6.01 -11.40
N GLY A 231 6.79 -6.44 -12.34
CA GLY A 231 7.55 -7.68 -12.22
C GLY A 231 8.51 -7.68 -11.03
N VAL A 232 9.26 -6.59 -10.84
CA VAL A 232 10.18 -6.45 -9.69
C VAL A 232 9.40 -6.45 -8.37
N ILE A 233 8.30 -5.69 -8.28
CA ILE A 233 7.46 -5.64 -7.08
C ILE A 233 6.91 -7.02 -6.76
N TRP A 234 6.42 -7.76 -7.77
CA TRP A 234 5.87 -9.10 -7.59
C TRP A 234 6.90 -10.05 -6.98
N VAL A 235 8.10 -10.12 -7.56
CA VAL A 235 9.18 -11.00 -7.09
C VAL A 235 9.64 -10.64 -5.68
N LEU A 236 9.87 -9.35 -5.40
CA LEU A 236 10.27 -8.89 -4.07
C LEU A 236 9.19 -9.16 -3.02
N ASN A 237 7.91 -9.02 -3.40
CA ASN A 237 6.79 -9.30 -2.54
C ASN A 237 6.66 -10.80 -2.21
N LEU A 238 6.92 -11.70 -3.17
CA LEU A 238 7.01 -13.13 -2.88
C LEU A 238 8.13 -13.44 -1.88
N GLY A 239 9.33 -12.89 -2.10
CA GLY A 239 10.45 -13.06 -1.16
C GLY A 239 10.11 -12.58 0.25
N ARG A 240 9.41 -11.43 0.33
CA ARG A 240 8.91 -10.87 1.59
C ARG A 240 7.90 -11.77 2.29
N ASN A 241 6.96 -12.37 1.55
CA ASN A 241 5.97 -13.29 2.13
C ASN A 241 6.59 -14.62 2.56
N ILE A 242 7.53 -15.17 1.77
CA ILE A 242 8.29 -16.37 2.15
C ILE A 242 9.04 -16.12 3.46
N PHE A 243 9.76 -14.98 3.53
CA PHE A 243 10.50 -14.58 4.72
C PHE A 243 9.60 -14.50 5.97
N ILE A 244 8.46 -13.78 5.89
CA ILE A 244 7.55 -13.61 7.03
C ILE A 244 6.87 -14.92 7.40
N GLY A 245 6.40 -15.68 6.41
CA GLY A 245 5.69 -16.93 6.65
C GLY A 245 6.56 -18.05 7.20
N LEU A 246 7.89 -17.97 7.06
CA LEU A 246 8.84 -18.83 7.76
C LEU A 246 9.27 -18.25 9.11
N ALA A 247 9.60 -16.96 9.16
CA ALA A 247 10.09 -16.32 10.39
C ALA A 247 9.06 -16.34 11.52
N SER A 248 7.78 -16.20 11.19
CA SER A 248 6.68 -16.18 12.16
C SER A 248 6.54 -17.52 12.93
N PRO A 249 6.27 -18.67 12.29
CA PRO A 249 6.14 -19.95 12.98
C PRO A 249 7.43 -20.42 13.65
N TRP A 250 8.57 -20.29 12.97
CA TRP A 250 9.87 -20.76 13.49
C TRP A 250 10.49 -19.82 14.53
N GLY A 251 9.85 -18.70 14.84
CA GLY A 251 10.28 -17.83 15.93
C GLY A 251 11.66 -17.22 15.73
N TRP A 252 12.05 -16.87 14.50
CA TRP A 252 13.39 -16.31 14.20
C TRP A 252 13.75 -15.07 15.03
N PHE A 253 12.74 -14.34 15.53
CA PHE A 253 12.92 -13.16 16.38
C PHE A 253 12.31 -13.33 17.78
N GLN A 254 12.22 -14.56 18.29
CA GLN A 254 11.73 -14.87 19.65
C GLN A 254 12.82 -14.77 20.74
N GLN A 255 13.80 -13.88 20.58
CA GLN A 255 14.80 -13.66 21.62
C GLN A 255 14.18 -12.87 22.79
N GLU A 256 14.50 -13.26 24.03
CA GLU A 256 13.93 -12.68 25.27
C GLU A 256 13.96 -11.13 25.29
N MET A 257 15.06 -10.54 24.82
CA MET A 257 15.21 -9.09 24.72
C MET A 257 14.15 -8.45 23.81
N LEU A 258 13.92 -9.01 22.62
CA LEU A 258 12.94 -8.48 21.67
C LEU A 258 11.51 -8.70 22.16
N VAL A 259 11.26 -9.89 22.73
CA VAL A 259 9.95 -10.22 23.30
C VAL A 259 9.62 -9.24 24.42
N SER A 260 10.51 -9.09 25.40
CA SER A 260 10.34 -8.15 26.53
C SER A 260 10.11 -6.72 26.03
N LEU A 261 10.94 -6.23 25.11
CA LEU A 261 10.80 -4.89 24.53
C LEU A 261 9.41 -4.67 23.91
N LEU A 262 8.96 -5.58 23.05
CA LEU A 262 7.70 -5.44 22.32
C LEU A 262 6.48 -5.70 23.21
N THR A 263 6.56 -6.63 24.17
CA THR A 263 5.47 -6.87 25.12
C THR A 263 5.31 -5.68 26.08
N THR A 264 6.41 -5.12 26.58
CA THR A 264 6.37 -4.05 27.59
C THR A 264 5.98 -2.70 26.99
N TYR A 265 6.56 -2.32 25.85
CA TYR A 265 6.37 -0.97 25.30
C TYR A 265 5.30 -0.89 24.20
N MET A 266 5.01 -2.01 23.52
CA MET A 266 4.01 -2.04 22.43
C MET A 266 2.76 -2.84 22.79
N GLY A 267 2.72 -3.51 23.95
CA GLY A 267 1.61 -4.38 24.34
C GLY A 267 1.44 -5.57 23.40
N ALA A 268 2.51 -6.02 22.74
CA ALA A 268 2.46 -7.17 21.85
C ALA A 268 2.22 -8.48 22.61
N GLU A 269 1.51 -9.43 21.99
CA GLU A 269 1.47 -10.81 22.47
C GLU A 269 2.85 -11.47 22.26
N PRO A 270 3.39 -12.25 23.22
CA PRO A 270 4.73 -12.81 23.12
C PRO A 270 4.96 -13.67 21.86
N ASP A 271 4.00 -14.51 21.52
CA ASP A 271 4.04 -15.40 20.36
C ASP A 271 3.90 -14.66 19.01
N ARG A 272 3.41 -13.41 19.03
CA ARG A 272 3.28 -12.53 17.86
C ARG A 272 4.56 -11.74 17.54
N VAL A 273 5.53 -11.71 18.45
CA VAL A 273 6.76 -10.91 18.31
C VAL A 273 7.53 -11.24 17.03
N SER A 274 7.72 -12.51 16.69
CA SER A 274 8.46 -12.88 15.47
C SER A 274 7.79 -12.38 14.19
N PHE A 275 6.46 -12.41 14.14
CA PHE A 275 5.69 -11.81 13.05
C PHE A 275 5.90 -10.30 12.99
N LEU A 276 5.79 -9.58 14.12
CA LEU A 276 5.94 -8.13 14.14
C LEU A 276 7.32 -7.71 13.65
N VAL A 277 8.39 -8.33 14.16
CA VAL A 277 9.77 -8.01 13.77
C VAL A 277 9.99 -8.28 12.28
N SER A 278 9.61 -9.46 11.80
CA SER A 278 9.77 -9.81 10.38
C SER A 278 8.93 -8.92 9.46
N HIS A 279 7.66 -8.65 9.80
CA HIS A 279 6.71 -7.93 8.96
C HIS A 279 6.86 -6.41 9.02
N ASN A 280 6.81 -5.82 10.23
CA ASN A 280 6.68 -4.37 10.42
C ASN A 280 8.04 -3.66 10.53
N TYR A 281 9.09 -4.36 10.97
CA TYR A 281 10.40 -3.73 11.18
C TYR A 281 11.37 -4.08 10.05
N ILE A 282 11.52 -5.36 9.70
CA ILE A 282 12.49 -5.78 8.68
C ILE A 282 11.90 -5.60 7.28
N ALA A 283 10.86 -6.37 6.94
CA ALA A 283 10.32 -6.40 5.58
C ALA A 283 9.77 -5.03 5.15
N GLN A 284 9.07 -4.34 6.05
CA GLN A 284 8.54 -3.03 5.76
C GLN A 284 9.64 -1.98 5.55
N SER A 285 10.72 -1.98 6.35
CA SER A 285 11.84 -1.05 6.12
C SER A 285 12.59 -1.35 4.82
N LEU A 286 12.82 -2.64 4.52
CA LEU A 286 13.41 -3.05 3.24
C LEU A 286 12.52 -2.68 2.05
N SER A 287 11.19 -2.68 2.23
CA SER A 287 10.28 -2.22 1.18
C SER A 287 10.51 -0.76 0.80
N ILE A 288 10.86 0.12 1.74
CA ILE A 288 11.17 1.52 1.42
C ILE A 288 12.40 1.60 0.51
N VAL A 289 13.46 0.85 0.83
CA VAL A 289 14.67 0.77 0.01
C VAL A 289 14.35 0.21 -1.39
N ALA A 290 13.52 -0.84 -1.46
CA ALA A 290 13.06 -1.41 -2.72
C ALA A 290 12.28 -0.39 -3.56
N LEU A 291 11.36 0.37 -2.95
CA LEU A 291 10.58 1.41 -3.63
C LEU A 291 11.51 2.50 -4.20
N LEU A 292 12.54 2.94 -3.47
CA LEU A 292 13.53 3.88 -3.99
C LEU A 292 14.28 3.31 -5.21
N GLY A 293 14.67 2.03 -5.15
CA GLY A 293 15.28 1.32 -6.28
C GLY A 293 14.36 1.24 -7.50
N ILE A 294 13.07 0.93 -7.30
CA ILE A 294 12.08 0.89 -8.38
C ILE A 294 11.85 2.29 -8.95
N THR A 295 11.74 3.33 -8.12
CA THR A 295 11.63 4.72 -8.57
C THR A 295 12.80 5.10 -9.47
N TYR A 296 14.03 4.76 -9.08
CA TYR A 296 15.21 4.99 -9.91
C TYR A 296 15.12 4.30 -11.28
N LEU A 297 14.69 3.03 -11.31
CA LEU A 297 14.50 2.29 -12.56
C LEU A 297 13.39 2.89 -13.43
N VAL A 298 12.29 3.33 -12.83
CA VAL A 298 11.17 3.97 -13.55
C VAL A 298 11.61 5.32 -14.12
N VAL A 299 12.33 6.15 -13.35
CA VAL A 299 12.90 7.43 -13.83
C VAL A 299 13.79 7.20 -15.04
N LYS A 300 14.63 6.16 -15.03
CA LYS A 300 15.48 5.84 -16.19
C LYS A 300 14.70 5.50 -17.47
N LEU A 301 13.54 4.85 -17.34
CA LEU A 301 12.74 4.45 -18.50
C LEU A 301 11.77 5.56 -18.94
N VAL A 302 11.24 6.31 -17.98
CA VAL A 302 10.22 7.35 -18.13
C VAL A 302 10.60 8.56 -17.25
N PRO A 303 11.56 9.41 -17.65
CA PRO A 303 11.96 10.58 -16.86
C PRO A 303 10.83 11.59 -16.65
N GLU A 304 9.75 11.55 -17.44
CA GLU A 304 8.57 12.39 -17.28
C GLU A 304 7.90 12.22 -15.89
N VAL A 305 8.18 11.12 -15.17
CA VAL A 305 7.75 10.91 -13.78
C VAL A 305 8.48 11.82 -12.78
N LEU A 306 9.54 12.52 -13.18
CA LEU A 306 10.19 13.52 -12.33
C LEU A 306 9.27 14.72 -12.04
N ALA A 307 8.40 15.11 -12.98
CA ALA A 307 7.47 16.23 -12.78
C ALA A 307 6.56 16.06 -11.54
N PRO A 308 5.82 14.94 -11.37
CA PRO A 308 5.07 14.73 -10.13
C PRO A 308 5.96 14.47 -8.91
N LEU A 309 7.22 14.06 -9.08
CA LEU A 309 8.16 13.91 -7.96
C LEU A 309 8.67 15.26 -7.45
N GLU A 310 8.92 16.23 -8.33
CA GLU A 310 9.25 17.62 -7.97
C GLU A 310 8.13 18.24 -7.14
N ASP A 311 6.87 18.06 -7.55
CA ASP A 311 5.70 18.51 -6.78
C ASP A 311 5.63 17.85 -5.39
N VAL A 312 5.95 16.56 -5.27
CA VAL A 312 6.01 15.87 -3.97
C VAL A 312 7.13 16.44 -3.11
N LEU A 313 8.31 16.71 -3.67
CA LEU A 313 9.40 17.34 -2.93
C LEU A 313 9.01 18.73 -2.44
N TYR A 314 8.36 19.54 -3.29
CA TYR A 314 7.85 20.84 -2.89
C TYR A 314 6.87 20.75 -1.71
N ILE A 315 5.92 19.81 -1.74
CA ILE A 315 4.98 19.59 -0.62
C ILE A 315 5.73 19.27 0.69
N LEU A 316 6.83 18.53 0.61
CA LEU A 316 7.59 18.08 1.78
C LEU A 316 8.55 19.14 2.33
N THR A 317 9.14 19.98 1.49
CA THR A 317 10.22 20.90 1.89
C THR A 317 9.86 22.38 1.75
N GLY A 318 8.82 22.71 0.97
CA GLY A 318 8.47 24.08 0.60
C GLY A 318 9.46 24.73 -0.36
N THR A 319 10.35 23.96 -0.99
CA THR A 319 11.38 24.44 -1.92
C THR A 319 11.19 23.80 -3.28
N GLU A 320 11.35 24.58 -4.34
CA GLU A 320 11.34 24.05 -5.70
C GLU A 320 12.65 23.30 -6.00
N TYR A 321 12.56 22.22 -6.77
CA TYR A 321 13.70 21.44 -7.23
C TYR A 321 13.62 21.25 -8.74
N ASP A 322 14.77 21.31 -9.41
CA ASP A 322 14.90 20.93 -10.81
C ASP A 322 15.60 19.58 -10.94
N LEU A 323 14.81 18.51 -10.94
CA LEU A 323 15.32 17.15 -11.05
C LEU A 323 15.70 16.81 -12.50
N PHE A 324 15.09 17.45 -13.49
CA PHE A 324 15.43 17.19 -14.89
C PHE A 324 16.81 17.76 -15.23
N GLU A 325 17.14 18.96 -14.76
CA GLU A 325 18.49 19.54 -14.87
C GLU A 325 19.50 18.70 -14.08
N ALA A 326 19.19 18.38 -12.82
CA ALA A 326 20.10 17.64 -11.95
C ALA A 326 20.44 16.22 -12.48
N LEU A 327 19.55 15.63 -13.27
CA LEU A 327 19.72 14.30 -13.87
C LEU A 327 20.09 14.34 -15.36
N ASP A 328 20.32 15.53 -15.94
CA ASP A 328 20.69 15.74 -17.35
C ASP A 328 19.68 15.10 -18.34
N VAL A 329 18.38 15.28 -18.05
CA VAL A 329 17.26 14.74 -18.85
C VAL A 329 16.27 15.81 -19.28
N GLU A 330 16.74 17.05 -19.42
CA GLU A 330 15.93 18.23 -19.76
C GLU A 330 15.15 18.07 -21.07
N GLU A 331 15.72 17.35 -22.05
CA GLU A 331 15.05 17.00 -23.31
C GLU A 331 13.73 16.20 -23.14
N ARG A 332 13.49 15.62 -21.96
CA ARG A 332 12.29 14.84 -21.62
C ARG A 332 11.29 15.62 -20.78
N ARG A 333 11.54 16.90 -20.45
CA ARG A 333 10.61 17.70 -19.66
C ARG A 333 9.26 17.84 -20.38
N PRO A 334 8.13 17.53 -19.72
CA PRO A 334 6.82 17.78 -20.29
C PRO A 334 6.53 19.27 -20.40
N ALA A 335 5.91 19.72 -21.49
CA ALA A 335 5.57 21.13 -21.72
C ALA A 335 4.63 21.75 -20.65
N TYR A 336 3.92 20.92 -19.86
CA TYR A 336 3.05 21.37 -18.77
C TYR A 336 3.79 21.52 -17.42
N ALA A 337 5.08 21.15 -17.35
CA ALA A 337 5.89 21.18 -16.14
C ALA A 337 7.14 22.05 -16.36
N PRO A 338 6.99 23.39 -16.43
CA PRO A 338 8.11 24.30 -16.69
C PRO A 338 9.13 24.27 -15.54
N SER A 339 10.36 24.70 -15.83
CA SER A 339 11.46 24.62 -14.86
C SER A 339 11.14 25.35 -13.56
N ALA A 340 11.66 24.83 -12.46
CA ALA A 340 11.54 25.43 -11.14
C ALA A 340 12.14 26.85 -11.07
N LEU A 341 13.07 27.16 -11.98
CA LEU A 341 13.78 28.43 -12.06
C LEU A 341 13.03 29.51 -12.88
N GLU A 342 11.96 29.13 -13.57
CA GLU A 342 11.14 30.03 -14.40
C GLU A 342 9.79 30.40 -13.75
N GLN A 343 9.46 29.85 -12.57
CA GLN A 343 8.22 30.11 -11.80
C GLN A 343 8.47 31.04 -10.61
#